data_AF-A0A7Z9WFN2-F1
#
_entry.id   AF-A0A7Z9WFN2-F1
#
_cell.length_a   1.000
_cell.length_b   1.000
_cell.length_c   1.000
_cell.angle_alpha   90.00
_cell.angle_beta   90.00
_cell.angle_gamma   90.00
#
_symmetry.space_group_name_H-M   'P 1'
#
loop_
_entity.id
_entity.type
_entity.pdbx_description
1 polymer ?
#
loop_
_entity_poly.entity_id
_entity_poly.type
_entity_poly.pdbx_seq_one_letter_code
_entity_poly.pdbx_strand_id
1 'polypeptide(L)'
;MNDFLCLKWITKNIQEYGEKKEKEVGRRKVIFPKNLYSAALLHIYRGALSISEIADRSGMNPEVLDHWRTDLGFLLLTDFLKKECSEFIREKLLINDFTLQEYDAMGAEYSLLDEVVQNQIKVPLFNQMKDLAHRIDSRKRNGLPLDRYNLMVFSRLFTFFLFVEKHTHQGSQMFSKTIKSIAENIVWPELGRDWGQVILVLRDDRFLGDRKVKEFDVRIKNWH
;
A
#
# COMPACT_ATOMS: atom_id res chain seq x y z
N MET A 1 -11.55 6.38 -12.02
CA MET A 1 -12.11 5.80 -10.78
C MET A 1 -10.91 5.56 -9.87
N ASN A 2 -10.77 6.35 -8.80
CA ASN A 2 -9.57 6.34 -7.96
C ASN A 2 -9.69 5.22 -6.94
N ASP A 3 -8.90 4.17 -7.09
CA ASP A 3 -9.15 2.90 -6.42
C ASP A 3 -8.07 2.55 -5.40
N PHE A 4 -8.48 2.53 -4.14
CA PHE A 4 -7.68 2.11 -2.99
C PHE A 4 -7.48 0.59 -3.02
N LEU A 5 -6.22 0.14 -3.13
CA LEU A 5 -5.86 -1.26 -3.34
C LEU A 5 -6.11 -2.12 -2.10
N CYS A 6 -5.71 -1.66 -0.91
CA CYS A 6 -5.94 -2.41 0.31
C CYS A 6 -7.44 -2.41 0.68
N LEU A 7 -8.15 -1.30 0.48
CA LEU A 7 -9.60 -1.25 0.71
C LEU A 7 -10.36 -2.24 -0.19
N LYS A 8 -9.98 -2.33 -1.48
CA LYS A 8 -10.52 -3.35 -2.39
C LYS A 8 -10.21 -4.76 -1.89
N TRP A 9 -8.98 -5.00 -1.46
CA TRP A 9 -8.56 -6.30 -0.93
C TRP A 9 -9.34 -6.67 0.34
N ILE A 10 -9.50 -5.74 1.28
CA ILE A 10 -10.27 -5.93 2.51
C ILE A 10 -11.74 -6.23 2.19
N THR A 11 -12.36 -5.43 1.32
CA THR A 11 -13.77 -5.60 0.93
C THR A 11 -14.00 -7.00 0.34
N LYS A 12 -13.10 -7.44 -0.55
CA LYS A 12 -13.13 -8.78 -1.13
C LYS A 12 -13.00 -9.86 -0.05
N ASN A 13 -12.04 -9.73 0.88
CA ASN A 13 -11.84 -10.73 1.93
C ASN A 13 -13.03 -10.84 2.89
N ILE A 14 -13.70 -9.73 3.23
CA ILE A 14 -14.91 -9.76 4.06
C ILE A 14 -16.04 -10.50 3.34
N GLN A 15 -16.23 -10.23 2.04
CA GLN A 15 -17.25 -10.90 1.23
C GLN A 15 -17.00 -12.41 1.16
N GLU A 16 -15.78 -12.81 0.78
CA GLU A 16 -15.40 -14.22 0.69
C GLU A 16 -15.50 -14.96 2.03
N TYR A 17 -15.16 -14.29 3.14
CA TYR A 17 -15.30 -14.88 4.47
C TYR A 17 -16.76 -15.05 4.88
N GLY A 18 -17.65 -14.13 4.47
CA GLY A 18 -19.09 -14.26 4.71
C GLY A 18 -19.70 -15.53 4.10
N GLU A 19 -19.16 -15.96 2.95
CA GLU A 19 -19.61 -17.16 2.22
C GLU A 19 -19.01 -18.44 2.79
N LYS A 20 -17.68 -18.46 3.01
CA LYS A 20 -16.95 -19.67 3.42
C LYS A 20 -16.99 -19.92 4.94
N LYS A 21 -17.07 -18.86 5.75
CA LYS A 21 -17.03 -18.87 7.23
C LYS A 21 -15.82 -19.57 7.86
N GLU A 22 -14.77 -19.80 7.08
CA GLU A 22 -13.49 -20.34 7.54
C GLU A 22 -12.34 -19.63 6.82
N LYS A 23 -11.22 -19.42 7.53
CA LYS A 23 -9.97 -18.91 6.96
C LYS A 23 -8.83 -19.78 7.46
N GLU A 24 -7.92 -20.10 6.55
CA GLU A 24 -6.67 -20.75 6.90
C GLU A 24 -5.67 -19.69 7.35
N VAL A 25 -5.22 -19.81 8.60
CA VAL A 25 -4.16 -18.99 9.19
C VAL A 25 -2.96 -19.92 9.40
N GLY A 26 -2.00 -19.85 8.49
CA GLY A 26 -0.88 -20.80 8.44
C GLY A 26 -1.34 -22.22 8.09
N ARG A 27 -1.20 -23.18 9.03
CA ARG A 27 -1.66 -24.58 8.86
C ARG A 27 -2.95 -24.89 9.63
N ARG A 28 -3.61 -23.88 10.20
CA ARG A 28 -4.81 -24.06 11.02
C ARG A 28 -5.99 -23.38 10.36
N LYS A 29 -7.12 -24.09 10.29
CA LYS A 29 -8.41 -23.48 10.00
C LYS A 29 -8.91 -22.81 11.28
N VAL A 30 -9.25 -21.53 11.18
CA VAL A 30 -9.79 -20.78 12.31
C VAL A 30 -11.14 -20.20 11.92
N ILE A 31 -12.09 -20.35 12.83
CA ILE A 31 -13.46 -19.85 12.70
C ILE A 31 -13.60 -18.74 13.72
N PHE A 32 -13.78 -17.53 13.23
CA PHE A 32 -14.07 -16.36 14.03
C PHE A 32 -15.46 -15.83 13.65
N PRO A 33 -16.18 -15.18 14.58
CA PRO A 33 -17.35 -14.41 14.25
C PRO A 33 -17.05 -13.39 13.12
N LYS A 34 -17.98 -13.21 12.18
CA LYS A 34 -17.79 -12.34 11.00
C LYS A 34 -17.41 -10.90 11.40
N ASN A 35 -18.04 -10.37 12.44
CA ASN A 35 -17.72 -9.06 13.00
C ASN A 35 -16.29 -9.00 13.52
N LEU A 36 -15.82 -10.03 14.25
CA LEU A 36 -14.45 -10.11 14.73
C LEU A 36 -13.43 -10.22 13.58
N TYR A 37 -13.72 -11.01 12.55
CA TYR A 37 -12.89 -11.06 11.34
C TYR A 37 -12.82 -9.71 10.61
N SER A 38 -13.96 -9.02 10.50
CA SER A 38 -14.04 -7.68 9.89
C SER A 38 -13.26 -6.65 10.71
N ALA A 39 -13.35 -6.70 12.04
CA ALA A 39 -12.56 -5.89 12.95
C ALA A 39 -11.06 -6.16 12.77
N ALA A 40 -10.65 -7.42 12.60
CA ALA A 40 -9.25 -7.77 12.38
C ALA A 40 -8.71 -7.21 11.05
N LEU A 41 -9.50 -7.24 9.98
CA LEU A 41 -9.13 -6.60 8.71
C LEU A 41 -9.04 -5.08 8.84
N LEU A 42 -9.97 -4.46 9.55
CA LEU A 42 -9.96 -3.02 9.80
C LEU A 42 -8.75 -2.55 10.60
N HIS A 43 -8.11 -3.43 11.37
CA HIS A 43 -6.87 -3.09 12.06
C HIS A 43 -5.71 -2.76 11.12
N ILE A 44 -5.82 -3.09 9.82
CA ILE A 44 -4.88 -2.65 8.80
C ILE A 44 -4.86 -1.11 8.66
N TYR A 45 -5.97 -0.44 8.98
CA TYR A 45 -6.10 1.02 8.94
C TYR A 45 -5.96 1.69 10.33
N ARG A 46 -5.27 1.07 11.28
CA ARG A 46 -5.04 1.67 12.62
C ARG A 46 -4.22 2.96 12.58
N GLY A 47 -3.56 3.29 11.47
CA GLY A 47 -2.95 4.60 11.25
C GLY A 47 -3.98 5.74 11.12
N ALA A 48 -5.22 5.42 10.74
CA ALA A 48 -6.30 6.39 10.57
C ALA A 48 -7.53 6.15 11.47
N LEU A 49 -7.79 4.90 11.86
CA LEU A 49 -8.99 4.52 12.60
C LEU A 49 -8.72 4.27 14.09
N SER A 50 -9.52 4.92 14.93
CA SER A 50 -9.61 4.62 16.35
C SER A 50 -10.28 3.26 16.60
N ILE A 51 -10.10 2.71 17.80
CA ILE A 51 -10.74 1.44 18.19
C ILE A 51 -12.26 1.56 18.18
N SER A 52 -12.79 2.70 18.62
CA SER A 52 -14.23 2.97 18.60
C SER A 52 -14.78 2.91 17.17
N GLU A 53 -14.09 3.53 16.21
CA GLU A 53 -14.50 3.49 14.81
C GLU A 53 -14.40 2.10 14.20
N ILE A 54 -13.36 1.33 14.56
CA ILE A 54 -13.25 -0.07 14.11
C ILE A 54 -14.39 -0.91 14.68
N ALA A 55 -14.72 -0.73 15.95
CA ALA A 55 -15.81 -1.45 16.62
C ALA A 55 -17.16 -1.13 15.98
N ASP A 56 -17.47 0.15 15.81
CA ASP A 56 -18.70 0.63 15.16
C ASP A 56 -18.87 0.02 13.76
N ARG A 57 -17.83 0.14 12.92
CA ARG A 57 -17.84 -0.35 11.53
C ARG A 57 -17.88 -1.87 11.42
N SER A 58 -17.40 -2.59 12.43
CA SER A 58 -17.47 -4.05 12.47
C SER A 58 -18.76 -4.57 13.14
N GLY A 59 -19.61 -3.69 13.68
CA GLY A 59 -20.79 -4.09 14.45
C GLY A 59 -20.43 -4.75 15.78
N MET A 60 -19.37 -4.27 16.43
CA MET A 60 -18.90 -4.74 17.73
C MET A 60 -19.04 -3.65 18.80
N ASN A 61 -19.20 -4.07 20.05
CA ASN A 61 -19.03 -3.15 21.18
C ASN A 61 -17.53 -2.82 21.33
N PRO A 62 -17.14 -1.53 21.47
CA PRO A 62 -15.75 -1.13 21.65
C PRO A 62 -15.01 -1.82 22.81
N GLU A 63 -15.68 -2.02 23.96
CA GLU A 63 -15.10 -2.68 25.14
C GLU A 63 -14.82 -4.16 24.87
N VAL A 64 -15.73 -4.82 24.14
CA VAL A 64 -15.56 -6.21 23.72
C VAL A 64 -14.40 -6.34 22.74
N LEU A 65 -14.29 -5.43 21.76
CA LEU A 65 -13.17 -5.42 20.84
C LEU A 65 -11.83 -5.18 21.57
N ASP A 66 -11.81 -4.29 22.57
CA ASP A 66 -10.59 -4.04 23.33
C ASP A 66 -10.13 -5.26 24.13
N HIS A 67 -11.07 -6.02 24.72
CA HIS A 67 -10.77 -7.30 25.33
C HIS A 67 -10.16 -8.30 24.34
N TRP A 68 -10.76 -8.45 23.14
CA TRP A 68 -10.24 -9.34 22.10
C TRP A 68 -8.83 -8.97 21.63
N ARG A 69 -8.42 -7.71 21.74
CA ARG A 69 -7.04 -7.30 21.39
C ARG A 69 -5.97 -7.87 22.33
N THR A 70 -6.37 -8.43 23.47
CA THR A 70 -5.49 -9.18 24.36
C THR A 70 -5.50 -10.69 24.09
N ASP A 71 -6.47 -11.17 23.31
CA ASP A 71 -6.55 -12.57 22.93
C ASP A 71 -5.48 -12.92 21.88
N LEU A 72 -4.75 -14.00 22.15
CA LEU A 72 -3.67 -14.45 21.27
C LEU A 72 -4.18 -14.85 19.88
N GLY A 73 -5.37 -15.46 19.80
CA GLY A 73 -5.97 -15.87 18.53
C GLY A 73 -6.30 -14.67 17.63
N PHE A 74 -6.88 -13.63 18.21
CA PHE A 74 -7.18 -12.39 17.50
C PHE A 74 -5.90 -11.67 17.06
N LEU A 75 -4.89 -11.56 17.92
CA LEU A 75 -3.60 -10.96 17.56
C LEU A 75 -2.95 -11.67 16.38
N LEU A 76 -2.87 -13.00 16.44
CA LEU A 76 -2.33 -13.83 15.34
C LEU A 76 -3.10 -13.65 14.03
N LEU A 77 -4.44 -13.55 14.11
CA LEU A 77 -5.27 -13.26 12.94
C LEU A 77 -4.95 -11.89 12.36
N THR A 78 -4.86 -10.84 13.19
CA THR A 78 -4.56 -9.49 12.71
C THR A 78 -3.19 -9.40 12.05
N ASP A 79 -2.16 -10.00 12.65
CA ASP A 79 -0.80 -10.02 12.09
C ASP A 79 -0.75 -10.77 10.77
N PHE A 80 -1.47 -11.91 10.69
CA PHE A 80 -1.59 -12.67 9.46
C PHE A 80 -2.26 -11.85 8.34
N LEU A 81 -3.38 -11.16 8.62
CA LEU A 81 -4.07 -10.36 7.62
C LEU A 81 -3.28 -9.11 7.21
N LYS A 82 -2.56 -8.47 8.14
CA LYS A 82 -1.62 -7.38 7.83
C LYS A 82 -0.52 -7.83 6.86
N LYS A 83 0.02 -9.03 7.10
CA LYS A 83 1.00 -9.66 6.21
C LYS A 83 0.40 -9.95 4.83
N GLU A 84 -0.79 -10.55 4.76
CA GLU A 84 -1.47 -10.85 3.50
C GLU A 84 -1.79 -9.56 2.69
N CYS A 85 -2.32 -8.48 3.30
CA CYS A 85 -2.53 -7.23 2.55
C CYS A 85 -1.21 -6.65 2.06
N SER A 86 -0.16 -6.67 2.90
CA SER A 86 1.16 -6.16 2.50
C SER A 86 1.73 -6.95 1.32
N GLU A 87 1.63 -8.28 1.33
CA GLU A 87 2.04 -9.14 0.22
C GLU A 87 1.26 -8.82 -1.05
N PHE A 88 -0.07 -8.73 -0.95
CA PHE A 88 -0.94 -8.38 -2.07
C PHE A 88 -0.54 -7.03 -2.72
N ILE A 89 -0.32 -5.98 -1.91
CA ILE A 89 0.07 -4.66 -2.43
C ILE A 89 1.42 -4.74 -3.15
N ARG A 90 2.41 -5.41 -2.54
CA ARG A 90 3.74 -5.58 -3.16
C ARG A 90 3.63 -6.29 -4.50
N GLU A 91 2.91 -7.41 -4.57
CA GLU A 91 2.70 -8.14 -5.83
C GLU A 91 2.03 -7.27 -6.89
N LYS A 92 0.99 -6.52 -6.51
CA LYS A 92 0.28 -5.64 -7.44
C LYS A 92 1.19 -4.56 -8.01
N LEU A 93 2.02 -3.93 -7.18
CA LEU A 93 2.99 -2.91 -7.61
C LEU A 93 4.09 -3.45 -8.52
N LEU A 94 4.50 -4.71 -8.32
CA LEU A 94 5.55 -5.31 -9.14
C LEU A 94 5.06 -5.72 -10.53
N ILE A 95 3.80 -6.15 -10.65
CA ILE A 95 3.29 -6.79 -11.87
C ILE A 95 2.49 -5.82 -12.75
N ASN A 96 1.71 -4.90 -12.16
CA ASN A 96 0.78 -4.05 -12.91
C ASN A 96 1.34 -2.65 -13.15
N ASP A 97 0.97 -2.06 -14.29
CA ASP A 97 1.11 -0.62 -14.50
C ASP A 97 -0.10 0.12 -13.95
N PHE A 98 0.13 1.31 -13.42
CA PHE A 98 -0.90 2.19 -12.87
C PHE A 98 -0.76 3.58 -13.47
N THR A 99 -1.87 4.28 -13.55
CA THR A 99 -1.93 5.71 -13.88
C THR A 99 -1.37 6.55 -12.73
N LEU A 100 -0.97 7.79 -13.02
CA LEU A 100 -0.48 8.70 -11.97
C LEU A 100 -1.53 8.98 -10.90
N GLN A 101 -2.82 9.02 -11.28
CA GLN A 101 -3.93 9.18 -10.35
C GLN A 101 -4.10 7.98 -9.42
N GLU A 102 -3.85 6.76 -9.93
CA GLU A 102 -3.85 5.55 -9.11
C GLU A 102 -2.64 5.52 -8.16
N TYR A 103 -1.46 5.93 -8.61
CA TYR A 103 -0.31 6.06 -7.70
C TYR A 103 -0.54 7.11 -6.60
N ASP A 104 -1.17 8.23 -6.92
CA ASP A 104 -1.58 9.23 -5.93
C ASP A 104 -2.55 8.65 -4.91
N ALA A 105 -3.57 7.91 -5.37
CA ALA A 105 -4.52 7.23 -4.49
C ALA A 105 -3.83 6.19 -3.60
N MET A 106 -2.87 5.42 -4.13
CA MET A 106 -2.10 4.46 -3.33
C MET A 106 -1.20 5.14 -2.30
N GLY A 107 -0.55 6.26 -2.66
CA GLY A 107 0.25 7.04 -1.73
C GLY A 107 -0.59 7.60 -0.58
N ALA A 108 -1.80 8.07 -0.88
CA ALA A 108 -2.76 8.53 0.12
C ALA A 108 -3.31 7.38 0.98
N GLU A 109 -3.61 6.23 0.39
CA GLU A 109 -4.05 5.05 1.17
C GLU A 109 -2.95 4.56 2.09
N TYR A 110 -1.70 4.53 1.59
CA TYR A 110 -0.54 4.09 2.35
C TYR A 110 -0.35 4.89 3.64
N SER A 111 -0.54 6.22 3.62
CA SER A 111 -0.40 7.04 4.83
C SER A 111 -1.45 6.76 5.90
N LEU A 112 -2.55 6.08 5.56
CA LEU A 112 -3.62 5.69 6.47
C LEU A 112 -3.41 4.30 7.09
N LEU A 113 -2.49 3.52 6.52
CA LEU A 113 -2.20 2.16 6.99
C LEU A 113 -1.51 2.18 8.34
N ASP A 114 -1.70 1.11 9.11
CA ASP A 114 -0.93 0.80 10.30
C ASP A 114 0.59 0.75 10.00
N GLU A 115 1.41 1.25 10.92
CA GLU A 115 2.86 1.38 10.70
C GLU A 115 3.54 0.04 10.36
N VAL A 116 3.07 -1.07 10.93
CA VAL A 116 3.61 -2.40 10.62
C VAL A 116 3.36 -2.75 9.15
N VAL A 117 2.15 -2.47 8.64
CA VAL A 117 1.77 -2.69 7.24
C VAL A 117 2.59 -1.78 6.33
N GLN A 118 2.71 -0.49 6.70
CA GLN A 118 3.54 0.47 5.99
C GLN A 118 4.98 -0.03 5.82
N ASN A 119 5.59 -0.54 6.89
CA ASN A 119 6.96 -1.06 6.89
C ASN A 119 7.08 -2.37 6.11
N GLN A 120 6.12 -3.28 6.25
CA GLN A 120 6.07 -4.52 5.48
C GLN A 120 5.98 -4.25 3.97
N ILE A 121 5.33 -3.17 3.53
CA ILE A 121 5.31 -2.75 2.12
C ILE A 121 6.62 -2.06 1.75
N LYS A 122 7.01 -1.02 2.50
CA LYS A 122 8.11 -0.11 2.15
C LYS A 122 9.46 -0.79 2.11
N VAL A 123 9.84 -1.53 3.15
CA VAL A 123 11.22 -2.05 3.27
C VAL A 123 11.58 -2.99 2.12
N PRO A 124 10.79 -4.03 1.78
CA PRO A 124 11.13 -4.92 0.68
C PRO A 124 11.15 -4.22 -0.68
N LEU A 125 10.14 -3.39 -0.97
CA LEU A 125 10.03 -2.69 -2.25
C LEU A 125 11.15 -1.66 -2.44
N PHE A 126 11.52 -0.94 -1.37
CA PHE A 126 12.59 0.04 -1.43
C PHE A 126 13.95 -0.62 -1.64
N ASN A 127 14.21 -1.75 -0.99
CA ASN A 127 15.42 -2.54 -1.23
C ASN A 127 15.48 -3.05 -2.68
N GLN A 128 14.39 -3.60 -3.19
CA GLN A 128 14.31 -4.04 -4.59
C GLN A 128 14.55 -2.89 -5.58
N MET A 129 14.01 -1.71 -5.30
CA MET A 129 14.24 -0.52 -6.13
C MET A 129 15.72 -0.09 -6.12
N LYS A 130 16.39 -0.11 -4.96
CA LYS A 130 17.84 0.18 -4.86
C LYS A 130 18.67 -0.81 -5.67
N ASP A 131 18.36 -2.10 -5.56
CA ASP A 131 19.07 -3.15 -6.30
C ASP A 131 18.88 -2.97 -7.82
N LEU A 132 17.67 -2.63 -8.25
CA LEU A 132 17.38 -2.29 -9.65
C LEU A 132 18.17 -1.06 -10.10
N ALA A 133 18.22 0.01 -9.31
CA ALA A 133 19.03 1.18 -9.61
C ALA A 133 20.50 0.82 -9.82
N HIS A 134 21.10 0.04 -8.91
CA HIS A 134 22.49 -0.40 -9.04
C HIS A 134 22.73 -1.24 -10.30
N ARG A 135 21.81 -2.15 -10.63
CA ARG A 135 21.90 -2.96 -11.87
C ARG A 135 21.78 -2.11 -13.12
N ILE A 136 20.84 -1.17 -13.16
CA ILE A 136 20.62 -0.27 -14.30
C ILE A 136 21.85 0.61 -14.54
N ASP A 137 22.35 1.25 -13.48
CA ASP A 137 23.54 2.11 -13.54
C ASP A 137 24.78 1.33 -13.98
N SER A 138 25.02 0.15 -13.40
CA SER A 138 26.13 -0.72 -13.81
C SER A 138 26.05 -1.12 -15.29
N ARG A 139 24.88 -1.54 -15.78
CA ARG A 139 24.71 -1.91 -17.19
C ARG A 139 24.92 -0.72 -18.12
N LYS A 140 24.38 0.45 -17.78
CA LYS A 140 24.55 1.68 -18.57
C LYS A 140 26.01 2.09 -18.67
N ARG A 141 26.75 2.07 -17.55
CA ARG A 141 28.20 2.40 -17.52
C ARG A 141 29.05 1.45 -18.36
N ASN A 142 28.66 0.19 -18.43
CA ASN A 142 29.37 -0.84 -19.20
C ASN A 142 28.87 -0.99 -20.65
N GLY A 143 27.99 -0.10 -21.14
CA GLY A 143 27.43 -0.19 -22.49
C GLY A 143 26.60 -1.44 -22.75
N LEU A 144 26.08 -2.09 -21.71
CA LEU A 144 25.28 -3.30 -21.82
C LEU A 144 23.81 -2.97 -22.07
N PRO A 145 23.08 -3.80 -22.86
CA PRO A 145 21.65 -3.58 -23.11
C PRO A 145 20.84 -3.53 -21.82
N LEU A 146 19.95 -2.56 -21.66
CA LEU A 146 19.08 -2.48 -20.49
C LEU A 146 17.89 -3.43 -20.64
N ASP A 147 17.55 -4.14 -19.57
CA ASP A 147 16.36 -4.99 -19.53
C ASP A 147 15.12 -4.12 -19.28
N ARG A 148 14.22 -4.12 -20.27
CA ARG A 148 12.97 -3.34 -20.24
C ARG A 148 12.10 -3.72 -19.04
N TYR A 149 12.08 -4.99 -18.62
CA TYR A 149 11.31 -5.40 -17.44
C TYR A 149 11.83 -4.72 -16.17
N ASN A 150 13.16 -4.74 -15.97
CA ASN A 150 13.79 -4.07 -14.83
C ASN A 150 13.55 -2.55 -14.84
N LEU A 151 13.58 -1.91 -16.01
CA LEU A 151 13.25 -0.49 -16.14
C LEU A 151 11.80 -0.22 -15.76
N MET A 152 10.86 -1.05 -16.21
CA MET A 152 9.44 -0.92 -15.86
C MET A 152 9.22 -1.08 -14.35
N VAL A 153 9.75 -2.15 -13.74
CA VAL A 153 9.62 -2.37 -12.29
C VAL A 153 10.24 -1.20 -11.51
N PHE A 154 11.43 -0.74 -11.89
CA PHE A 154 12.04 0.43 -11.26
C PHE A 154 11.12 1.66 -11.37
N SER A 155 10.59 1.95 -12.55
CA SER A 155 9.71 3.11 -12.76
C SER A 155 8.45 3.05 -11.89
N ARG A 156 7.85 1.86 -11.73
CA ARG A 156 6.66 1.65 -10.88
C ARG A 156 6.97 1.91 -9.42
N LEU A 157 8.05 1.32 -8.91
CA LEU A 157 8.47 1.47 -7.51
C LEU A 157 8.86 2.91 -7.20
N PHE A 158 9.64 3.53 -8.07
CA PHE A 158 10.05 4.92 -7.92
C PHE A 158 8.84 5.85 -7.90
N THR A 159 7.90 5.68 -8.84
CA THR A 159 6.67 6.48 -8.90
C THR A 159 5.82 6.29 -7.64
N PHE A 160 5.61 5.05 -7.19
CA PHE A 160 4.89 4.77 -5.96
C PHE A 160 5.50 5.50 -4.75
N PHE A 161 6.82 5.42 -4.56
CA PHE A 161 7.48 6.05 -3.43
C PHE A 161 7.45 7.59 -3.48
N LEU A 162 7.44 8.21 -4.68
CA LEU A 162 7.25 9.66 -4.79
C LEU A 162 5.89 10.10 -4.26
N PHE A 163 4.83 9.36 -4.59
CA PHE A 163 3.49 9.66 -4.09
C PHE A 163 3.36 9.32 -2.59
N VAL A 164 4.04 8.29 -2.09
CA VAL A 164 4.13 8.04 -0.64
C VAL A 164 4.79 9.22 0.09
N GLU A 165 5.92 9.73 -0.41
CA GLU A 165 6.60 10.91 0.18
C GLU A 165 5.66 12.13 0.22
N LYS A 166 4.91 12.36 -0.86
CA LYS A 166 3.94 13.45 -0.96
C LYS A 166 2.88 13.42 0.17
N HIS A 167 2.38 12.24 0.52
CA HIS A 167 1.29 12.10 1.50
C HIS A 167 1.77 11.91 2.94
N THR A 168 2.97 11.37 3.17
CA THR A 168 3.46 11.04 4.52
C THR A 168 4.25 12.16 5.21
N HIS A 169 4.47 13.30 4.55
CA HIS A 169 5.28 14.43 5.06
C HIS A 169 6.71 14.04 5.51
N GLN A 170 7.14 12.81 5.20
CA GLN A 170 8.53 12.34 5.31
C GLN A 170 9.31 12.98 4.15
N GLY A 171 9.60 14.27 4.28
CA GLY A 171 10.13 15.08 3.18
C GLY A 171 11.41 14.53 2.56
N SER A 172 11.48 14.51 1.22
CA SER A 172 12.68 14.51 0.33
C SER A 172 13.86 13.56 0.61
N GLN A 173 13.83 12.72 1.65
CA GLN A 173 14.98 11.94 2.11
C GLN A 173 14.92 10.47 1.68
N MET A 174 13.81 9.99 1.10
CA MET A 174 13.72 8.57 0.74
C MET A 174 14.68 8.21 -0.39
N PHE A 175 14.98 9.14 -1.30
CA PHE A 175 15.84 8.86 -2.45
C PHE A 175 17.17 9.62 -2.41
N SER A 176 18.26 8.89 -2.63
CA SER A 176 19.56 9.51 -2.88
C SER A 176 19.56 10.28 -4.21
N LYS A 177 20.46 11.26 -4.35
CA LYS A 177 20.68 11.98 -5.63
C LYS A 177 20.95 11.01 -6.79
N THR A 178 21.63 9.89 -6.50
CA THR A 178 21.93 8.84 -7.48
C THR A 178 20.66 8.16 -8.00
N ILE A 179 19.73 7.76 -7.11
CA ILE A 179 18.49 7.09 -7.53
C ILE A 179 17.62 8.05 -8.35
N LYS A 180 17.52 9.32 -7.94
CA LYS A 180 16.80 10.35 -8.72
C LYS A 180 17.42 10.51 -10.11
N SER A 181 18.74 10.62 -10.21
CA SER A 181 19.44 10.73 -11.49
C SER A 181 19.21 9.52 -12.41
N ILE A 182 19.21 8.30 -11.85
CA ILE A 182 18.92 7.08 -12.63
C ILE A 182 17.49 7.11 -13.18
N ALA A 183 16.51 7.55 -12.38
CA ALA A 183 15.14 7.68 -12.83
C ALA A 183 15.03 8.66 -14.00
N GLU A 184 15.53 9.89 -13.80
CA GLU A 184 15.37 11.02 -14.72
C GLU A 184 16.17 10.86 -16.02
N ASN A 185 17.43 10.42 -15.91
CA ASN A 185 18.37 10.47 -17.04
C ASN A 185 18.54 9.12 -17.75
N ILE A 186 18.07 8.02 -17.15
CA ILE A 186 18.19 6.68 -17.73
C ILE A 186 16.80 6.07 -17.92
N VAL A 187 16.06 5.83 -16.84
CA VAL A 187 14.87 4.98 -16.91
C VAL A 187 13.75 5.61 -17.74
N TRP A 188 13.37 6.86 -17.47
CA TRP A 188 12.28 7.52 -18.20
C TRP A 188 12.57 7.68 -19.70
N PRO A 189 13.76 8.17 -20.10
CA PRO A 189 14.14 8.25 -21.52
C PRO A 189 14.11 6.89 -22.22
N GLU A 190 14.68 5.84 -21.61
CA GLU A 190 14.73 4.49 -22.20
C GLU A 190 13.33 3.85 -22.31
N LEU A 191 12.39 4.25 -21.46
CA LEU A 191 10.98 3.84 -21.55
C LEU A 191 10.15 4.73 -22.48
N GLY A 192 10.71 5.83 -23.03
CA GLY A 192 9.98 6.81 -23.81
C GLY A 192 8.87 7.51 -23.02
N ARG A 193 9.04 7.68 -21.70
CA ARG A 193 8.05 8.30 -20.80
C ARG A 193 8.47 9.73 -20.45
N ASP A 194 7.48 10.60 -20.30
CA ASP A 194 7.69 12.00 -19.93
C ASP A 194 7.74 12.17 -18.40
N TRP A 195 8.94 12.48 -17.88
CA TRP A 195 9.14 12.78 -16.46
C TRP A 195 8.42 14.06 -16.02
N GLY A 196 8.24 15.02 -16.93
CA GLY A 196 7.55 16.28 -16.67
C GLY A 196 6.11 16.06 -16.21
N GLN A 197 5.41 15.06 -16.75
CA GLN A 197 4.06 14.71 -16.31
C GLN A 197 4.00 14.26 -14.85
N VAL A 198 5.00 13.48 -14.40
CA VAL A 198 5.10 13.04 -13.00
C VAL A 198 5.28 14.25 -12.09
N ILE A 199 6.20 15.16 -12.44
CA ILE A 199 6.46 16.38 -11.67
C ILE A 199 5.23 17.29 -11.61
N LEU A 200 4.50 17.44 -12.72
CA LEU A 200 3.27 18.25 -12.75
C LEU A 200 2.21 17.71 -11.77
N VAL A 201 1.98 16.39 -11.74
CA VAL A 201 1.02 15.78 -10.81
C VAL A 201 1.49 15.85 -9.35
N LEU A 202 2.81 15.76 -9.11
CA LEU A 202 3.36 15.92 -7.76
C LEU A 202 3.20 17.35 -7.21
N ARG A 203 3.25 18.37 -8.08
CA ARG A 203 3.08 19.79 -7.72
C ARG A 203 1.62 20.25 -7.68
N ASP A 204 0.70 19.44 -8.16
CA ASP A 204 -0.72 19.81 -8.21
C ASP A 204 -1.39 19.54 -6.87
N ASP A 205 -1.73 20.63 -6.17
CA ASP A 205 -2.38 20.62 -4.87
C ASP A 205 -3.79 20.02 -4.90
N ARG A 206 -4.41 19.86 -6.07
CA ARG A 206 -5.72 19.16 -6.19
C ARG A 206 -5.62 17.69 -5.83
N PHE A 207 -4.41 17.15 -5.77
CA PHE A 207 -4.06 15.79 -5.37
C PHE A 207 -3.52 15.73 -3.92
N LEU A 208 -3.80 16.74 -3.07
CA LEU A 208 -3.41 16.72 -1.66
C LEU A 208 -4.22 15.70 -0.85
N GLY A 209 -3.54 15.08 0.12
CA GLY A 209 -4.04 13.98 0.95
C GLY A 209 -5.39 14.26 1.61
N ASP A 210 -5.67 15.48 2.06
CA ASP A 210 -6.90 15.83 2.80
C ASP A 210 -8.20 15.50 2.04
N ARG A 211 -8.20 15.62 0.70
CA ARG A 211 -9.38 15.26 -0.10
C ARG A 211 -9.53 13.74 -0.20
N LYS A 212 -8.41 13.02 -0.24
CA LYS A 212 -8.36 11.55 -0.31
C LYS A 212 -8.65 10.88 1.02
N VAL A 213 -8.22 11.48 2.14
CA VAL A 213 -8.64 11.06 3.48
C VAL A 213 -10.14 11.24 3.65
N LYS A 214 -10.72 12.37 3.18
CA LYS A 214 -12.18 12.55 3.16
C LYS A 214 -12.90 11.55 2.24
N GLU A 215 -12.34 11.23 1.07
CA GLU A 215 -12.88 10.17 0.19
C GLU A 215 -12.82 8.78 0.85
N PHE A 216 -11.74 8.47 1.56
CA PHE A 216 -11.59 7.27 2.36
C PHE A 216 -12.65 7.21 3.48
N ASP A 217 -12.83 8.30 4.21
CA ASP A 217 -13.85 8.41 5.25
C ASP A 217 -15.25 8.20 4.68
N VAL A 218 -15.58 8.81 3.54
CA VAL A 218 -16.89 8.59 2.88
C VAL A 218 -17.07 7.14 2.46
N ARG A 219 -16.02 6.53 1.89
CA ARG A 219 -16.08 5.13 1.41
C ARG A 219 -16.21 4.14 2.56
N ILE A 220 -15.53 4.37 3.68
CA ILE A 220 -15.69 3.50 4.83
C ILE A 220 -16.96 3.85 5.64
N LYS A 221 -17.46 5.09 5.61
CA LYS A 221 -18.77 5.43 6.23
C LYS A 221 -19.95 4.79 5.52
N ASN A 222 -19.86 4.58 4.20
CA ASN A 222 -20.88 3.87 3.43
C ASN A 222 -20.73 2.33 3.48
N TRP A 223 -19.95 1.83 4.43
CA TRP A 223 -19.64 0.40 4.58
C TRP A 223 -20.66 -0.25 5.53
N HIS A 224 -21.88 -0.41 5.01
CA HIS A 224 -22.99 -1.10 5.65
C HIS A 224 -23.62 -2.10 4.66
#